data_AF-A0A2U2PD17-F1
#
_entry.id   AF-A0A2U2PD17-F1
#
_cell.length_a   1.000
_cell.length_b   1.000
_cell.length_c   1.000
_cell.angle_alpha   90.00
_cell.angle_beta   90.00
_cell.angle_gamma   90.00
#
_symmetry.space_group_name_H-M   'P 1'
#
loop_
_entity.id
_entity.type
_entity.pdbx_description
1 polymer ?
#
loop_
_entity_poly.entity_id
_entity_poly.type
_entity_poly.pdbx_seq_one_letter_code
_entity_poly.pdbx_strand_id
1 'polypeptide(L)'
;MKHNEQRIFDEQLQEDFLSAWPIDMIREIPLHRYVSVNDQTTFCQYVETITRPLGSIKGMNSVKFGIYRRRKPEERPKHVISNKTHSWSQRFHDDSNDEEKVFKKVIEEVYSIASYASEGYFEHICYLNLPSIFRWKVAYLYSGGRLIPIFSIENLRAIVSTLGMPNVDRKTTYWQMQQFLIDRKPLGMTSVEFMRVLYEEFRLGDAEDRELAKRRRVRNGIKSKNLQPVFRKGNAGGMTSPLHNNLQQRLYDQLCLKHGESCVNMERNWIDLLVELKDRLILFEVKPCTFAEDCLKLALGQLMLYAYQAQAIHQDKSIELVIAGPNKLTGEERAMMTFLSERVSFPISYLQID
;
A
#
# COMPACT_ATOMS: atom_id res chain seq x y z
N MET A 1 14.28 5.74 -4.73
CA MET A 1 13.96 5.09 -3.45
C MET A 1 14.04 3.58 -3.66
N LYS A 2 14.68 2.84 -2.75
CA LYS A 2 14.66 1.37 -2.79
C LYS A 2 13.22 0.87 -2.58
N HIS A 3 12.87 -0.30 -3.10
CA HIS A 3 11.47 -0.76 -3.11
C HIS A 3 10.86 -0.91 -1.70
N ASN A 4 11.64 -1.42 -0.75
CA ASN A 4 11.22 -1.56 0.64
C ASN A 4 11.02 -0.21 1.34
N GLU A 5 11.88 0.77 1.03
CA GLU A 5 11.70 2.14 1.52
C GLU A 5 10.38 2.74 1.01
N GLN A 6 9.98 2.41 -0.23
CA GLN A 6 8.72 2.84 -0.82
C GLN A 6 7.52 2.19 -0.17
N ARG A 7 7.56 0.89 0.10
CA ARG A 7 6.49 0.21 0.81
C ARG A 7 6.25 0.85 2.19
N ILE A 8 7.32 1.00 2.98
CA ILE A 8 7.26 1.65 4.30
C ILE A 8 6.75 3.09 4.17
N PHE A 9 7.18 3.83 3.15
CA PHE A 9 6.70 5.19 2.91
C PHE A 9 5.20 5.21 2.57
N ASP A 10 4.73 4.30 1.72
CA ASP A 10 3.32 4.23 1.31
C ASP A 10 2.43 3.89 2.51
N GLU A 11 2.86 2.94 3.36
CA GLU A 11 2.19 2.56 4.61
C GLU A 11 2.13 3.73 5.59
N GLN A 12 3.27 4.37 5.87
CA GLN A 12 3.34 5.54 6.76
C GLN A 12 2.45 6.68 6.24
N LEU A 13 2.42 6.92 4.93
CA LEU A 13 1.60 7.97 4.34
C LEU A 13 0.10 7.71 4.52
N GLN A 14 -0.33 6.44 4.53
CA GLN A 14 -1.71 6.08 4.84
C GLN A 14 -2.01 6.26 6.34
N GLU A 15 -1.10 5.85 7.22
CA GLU A 15 -1.22 6.06 8.67
C GLU A 15 -1.28 7.55 9.05
N ASP A 16 -0.43 8.37 8.44
CA ASP A 16 -0.41 9.82 8.63
C ASP A 16 -1.74 10.46 8.19
N PHE A 17 -2.33 9.97 7.09
CA PHE A 17 -3.65 10.40 6.64
C PHE A 17 -4.74 10.04 7.65
N LEU A 18 -4.77 8.79 8.12
CA LEU A 18 -5.76 8.30 9.09
C LEU A 18 -5.62 8.96 10.46
N SER A 19 -4.40 9.32 10.85
CA SER A 19 -4.11 10.07 12.07
C SER A 19 -4.59 11.52 11.98
N ALA A 20 -4.41 12.16 10.81
CA ALA A 20 -4.88 13.52 10.58
C ALA A 20 -6.40 13.61 10.41
N TRP A 21 -7.02 12.56 9.85
CA TRP A 21 -8.45 12.50 9.56
C TRP A 21 -9.07 11.18 10.03
N PRO A 22 -9.18 10.94 11.35
CA PRO A 22 -9.84 9.76 11.87
C PRO A 22 -11.29 9.70 11.40
N ILE A 23 -11.80 8.49 11.14
CA ILE A 23 -13.16 8.28 10.61
C ILE A 23 -14.24 8.92 11.49
N ASP A 24 -14.09 8.81 12.82
CA ASP A 24 -15.03 9.33 13.80
C ASP A 24 -15.11 10.87 13.81
N MET A 25 -14.05 11.53 13.33
CA MET A 25 -13.97 12.99 13.27
C MET A 25 -14.49 13.57 11.95
N ILE A 26 -14.80 12.74 10.93
CA ILE A 26 -15.16 13.23 9.59
C ILE A 26 -16.36 14.19 9.64
N ARG A 27 -17.41 13.84 10.41
CA ARG A 27 -18.62 14.66 10.53
C ARG A 27 -18.40 16.00 11.20
N GLU A 28 -17.33 16.12 11.99
CA GLU A 28 -16.99 17.31 12.74
C GLU A 28 -16.08 18.27 11.95
N ILE A 29 -15.58 17.85 10.78
CA ILE A 29 -14.75 18.69 9.92
C ILE A 29 -15.58 19.91 9.48
N PRO A 30 -15.17 21.16 9.80
CA PRO A 30 -15.85 22.33 9.28
C PRO A 30 -15.51 22.57 7.81
N LEU A 31 -16.39 23.24 7.06
CA LEU A 31 -16.25 23.44 5.60
C LEU A 31 -14.88 23.98 5.19
N HIS A 32 -14.34 24.96 5.93
CA HIS A 32 -13.04 25.56 5.63
C HIS A 32 -11.85 24.61 5.84
N ARG A 33 -11.97 23.58 6.71
CA ARG A 33 -10.99 22.50 6.88
C ARG A 33 -11.22 21.36 5.90
N TYR A 34 -12.43 21.20 5.38
CA TYR A 34 -12.71 20.25 4.31
C TYR A 34 -12.09 20.69 2.98
N VAL A 35 -12.34 21.94 2.59
CA VAL A 35 -11.86 22.52 1.32
C VAL A 35 -11.69 24.04 1.44
N SER A 36 -10.56 24.56 0.97
CA SER A 36 -10.29 25.99 0.95
C SER A 36 -9.32 26.34 -0.19
N VAL A 37 -9.18 27.63 -0.46
CA VAL A 37 -8.27 28.17 -1.48
C VAL A 37 -6.91 28.41 -0.83
N ASN A 38 -5.85 27.89 -1.43
CA ASN A 38 -4.45 28.03 -0.98
C ASN A 38 -4.13 27.41 0.40
N ASP A 39 -5.01 26.61 0.99
CA ASP A 39 -4.73 25.86 2.22
C ASP A 39 -4.44 24.39 1.90
N GLN A 40 -3.16 24.02 2.00
CA GLN A 40 -2.66 22.66 1.74
C GLN A 40 -2.98 21.67 2.87
N THR A 41 -3.52 22.15 3.99
CA THR A 41 -3.80 21.35 5.19
C THR A 41 -5.26 20.89 5.28
N THR A 42 -6.05 21.10 4.22
CA THR A 42 -7.46 20.69 4.15
C THR A 42 -7.61 19.21 3.79
N PHE A 43 -8.74 18.61 4.18
CA PHE A 43 -9.05 17.20 3.88
C PHE A 43 -8.91 16.90 2.38
N CYS A 44 -9.51 17.74 1.52
CA CYS A 44 -9.43 17.55 0.06
C CYS A 44 -7.99 17.63 -0.47
N GLN A 45 -7.12 18.47 0.13
CA GLN A 45 -5.70 18.52 -0.25
C GLN A 45 -4.92 17.30 0.22
N TYR A 46 -5.26 16.74 1.38
CA TYR A 46 -4.71 15.45 1.80
C TYR A 46 -5.07 14.34 0.81
N VAL A 47 -6.35 14.27 0.42
CA VAL A 47 -6.87 13.27 -0.52
C VAL A 47 -6.29 13.41 -1.93
N GLU A 48 -6.13 14.64 -2.45
CA GLU A 48 -5.63 14.87 -3.81
C GLU A 48 -4.10 14.91 -3.92
N THR A 49 -3.44 15.65 -3.03
CA THR A 49 -2.04 16.06 -3.19
C THR A 49 -1.11 15.27 -2.29
N ILE A 50 -1.40 15.23 -0.98
CA ILE A 50 -0.51 14.57 -0.01
C ILE A 50 -0.46 13.06 -0.24
N THR A 51 -1.63 12.43 -0.42
CA THR A 51 -1.74 10.99 -0.66
C THR A 51 -1.61 10.59 -2.15
N ARG A 52 -1.12 11.50 -3.02
CA ARG A 52 -0.90 11.21 -4.45
C ARG A 52 -0.04 9.96 -4.70
N PRO A 53 1.04 9.67 -3.93
CA PRO A 53 1.82 8.44 -4.09
C PRO A 53 1.00 7.14 -3.94
N LEU A 54 -0.15 7.21 -3.26
CA LEU A 54 -1.12 6.12 -3.09
C LEU A 54 -2.22 6.13 -4.18
N GLY A 55 -1.89 6.62 -5.37
CA GLY A 55 -2.79 6.75 -6.52
C GLY A 55 -3.31 8.18 -6.72
N SER A 56 -3.15 8.71 -7.93
CA SER A 56 -3.45 10.11 -8.28
C SER A 56 -4.92 10.32 -8.63
N ILE A 57 -5.46 11.46 -8.21
CA ILE A 57 -6.77 12.01 -8.65
C ILE A 57 -6.67 13.43 -9.24
N LYS A 58 -5.45 13.82 -9.65
CA LYS A 58 -5.21 15.09 -10.35
C LYS A 58 -5.83 15.08 -11.76
N GLY A 59 -5.90 16.27 -12.37
CA GLY A 59 -6.40 16.44 -13.75
C GLY A 59 -7.90 16.72 -13.87
N MET A 60 -8.67 16.53 -12.79
CA MET A 60 -10.06 16.98 -12.71
C MET A 60 -10.17 18.25 -11.87
N ASN A 61 -11.10 19.15 -12.20
CA ASN A 61 -11.36 20.36 -11.43
C ASN A 61 -11.89 20.05 -10.02
N SER A 62 -12.03 21.08 -9.17
CA SER A 62 -12.48 20.94 -7.78
C SER A 62 -13.92 20.45 -7.61
N VAL A 63 -14.70 20.33 -8.70
CA VAL A 63 -16.07 19.76 -8.65
C VAL A 63 -16.06 18.33 -8.10
N LYS A 64 -14.94 17.61 -8.24
CA LYS A 64 -14.76 16.25 -7.70
C LYS A 64 -14.99 16.14 -6.19
N PHE A 65 -14.81 17.23 -5.45
CA PHE A 65 -14.98 17.29 -4.00
C PHE A 65 -16.44 17.46 -3.56
N GLY A 66 -17.40 17.50 -4.49
CA GLY A 66 -18.82 17.71 -4.17
C GLY A 66 -19.16 19.19 -3.93
N ILE A 67 -18.40 19.87 -3.07
CA ILE A 67 -18.44 21.32 -2.82
C ILE A 67 -17.01 21.88 -2.77
N TYR A 68 -16.81 23.11 -3.25
CA TYR A 68 -15.52 23.79 -3.17
C TYR A 68 -15.67 25.31 -3.16
N ARG A 69 -14.71 25.98 -2.52
CA ARG A 69 -14.58 27.44 -2.58
C ARG A 69 -13.91 27.84 -3.89
N ARG A 70 -14.51 28.79 -4.62
CA ARG A 70 -13.90 29.31 -5.85
C ARG A 70 -12.74 30.25 -5.50
N ARG A 71 -11.63 30.11 -6.24
CA ARG A 71 -10.51 31.06 -6.17
C ARG A 71 -10.93 32.45 -6.65
N LYS A 72 -11.75 32.48 -7.69
CA LYS A 72 -12.35 33.69 -8.28
C LYS A 72 -13.86 33.66 -8.09
N PRO A 73 -14.42 34.37 -7.11
CA PRO A 73 -15.84 34.32 -6.78
C PRO A 73 -16.79 34.63 -7.95
N GLU A 74 -16.33 35.46 -8.89
CA GLU A 74 -17.02 35.89 -10.10
C GLU A 74 -17.15 34.81 -11.18
N GLU A 75 -16.26 33.81 -11.18
CA GLU A 75 -16.34 32.70 -12.12
C GLU A 75 -17.60 31.86 -11.82
N ARG A 76 -18.36 31.53 -12.88
CA ARG A 76 -19.57 30.71 -12.81
C ARG A 76 -19.35 29.44 -13.63
N PRO A 77 -18.80 28.38 -13.01
CA PRO A 77 -18.56 27.14 -13.73
C PRO A 77 -19.87 26.54 -14.24
N LYS A 78 -19.84 25.95 -15.44
CA LYS A 78 -21.01 25.30 -16.04
C LYS A 78 -21.33 23.99 -15.31
N HIS A 79 -22.59 23.57 -15.35
CA HIS A 79 -23.07 22.29 -14.80
C HIS A 79 -22.88 22.10 -13.28
N VAL A 80 -22.71 23.20 -12.55
CA VAL A 80 -22.68 23.23 -11.07
C VAL A 80 -23.59 24.33 -10.56
N ILE A 81 -23.95 24.24 -9.29
CA ILE A 81 -24.69 25.28 -8.57
C ILE A 81 -23.66 26.17 -7.88
N SER A 82 -23.90 27.47 -7.85
CA SER A 82 -22.96 28.43 -7.28
C SER A 82 -23.68 29.52 -6.50
N ASN A 83 -23.21 29.80 -5.28
CA ASN A 83 -23.56 31.00 -4.54
C ASN A 83 -22.46 32.05 -4.66
N LYS A 84 -22.39 33.04 -3.75
CA LYS A 84 -21.39 34.12 -3.80
C LYS A 84 -19.93 33.63 -3.83
N THR A 85 -19.61 32.53 -3.16
CA THR A 85 -18.22 32.10 -2.88
C THR A 85 -17.94 30.63 -3.21
N HIS A 86 -18.95 29.77 -3.09
CA HIS A 86 -18.85 28.31 -3.21
C HIS A 86 -19.62 27.77 -4.41
N SER A 87 -19.11 26.69 -4.98
CA SER A 87 -19.76 25.91 -6.04
C SER A 87 -19.89 24.45 -5.62
N TRP A 88 -20.97 23.78 -6.03
CA TRP A 88 -21.21 22.39 -5.70
C TRP A 88 -21.95 21.64 -6.81
N SER A 89 -21.84 20.31 -6.77
CA SER A 89 -22.55 19.41 -7.66
C SER A 89 -24.06 19.54 -7.47
N GLN A 90 -24.81 19.50 -8.57
CA GLN A 90 -26.28 19.50 -8.55
C GLN A 90 -26.88 18.34 -7.73
N ARG A 91 -26.12 17.26 -7.53
CA ARG A 91 -26.52 16.12 -6.71
C ARG A 91 -26.71 16.46 -5.22
N PHE A 92 -26.07 17.53 -4.75
CA PHE A 92 -26.22 18.02 -3.37
C PHE A 92 -27.06 19.30 -3.32
N HIS A 93 -27.98 19.49 -4.27
CA HIS A 93 -28.81 20.69 -4.32
C HIS A 93 -29.50 20.96 -2.96
N ASP A 94 -29.59 22.25 -2.66
CA ASP A 94 -30.32 22.77 -1.52
C ASP A 94 -31.03 24.05 -1.94
N ASP A 95 -32.35 24.11 -1.73
CA ASP A 95 -33.18 25.22 -2.19
C ASP A 95 -32.78 26.56 -1.56
N SER A 96 -32.11 26.52 -0.39
CA SER A 96 -31.67 27.74 0.31
C SER A 96 -30.34 28.32 -0.21
N ASN A 97 -29.67 27.64 -1.15
CA ASN A 97 -28.39 28.06 -1.73
C ASN A 97 -27.28 28.33 -0.68
N ASP A 98 -27.37 27.63 0.46
CA ASP A 98 -26.51 27.75 1.63
C ASP A 98 -25.39 26.70 1.58
N GLU A 99 -24.14 27.14 1.51
CA GLU A 99 -22.99 26.24 1.41
C GLU A 99 -22.83 25.30 2.61
N GLU A 100 -23.23 25.71 3.82
CA GLU A 100 -23.05 24.90 5.03
C GLU A 100 -24.05 23.74 5.05
N LYS A 101 -25.28 23.95 4.56
CA LYS A 101 -26.27 22.87 4.43
C LYS A 101 -25.89 21.87 3.34
N VAL A 102 -25.39 22.37 2.21
CA VAL A 102 -24.86 21.52 1.15
C VAL A 102 -23.66 20.72 1.67
N PHE A 103 -22.76 21.39 2.39
CA PHE A 103 -21.58 20.76 2.98
C PHE A 103 -21.96 19.64 3.96
N LYS A 104 -22.97 19.83 4.81
CA LYS A 104 -23.48 18.76 5.68
C LYS A 104 -23.88 17.51 4.89
N LYS A 105 -24.55 17.65 3.73
CA LYS A 105 -24.87 16.50 2.87
C LYS A 105 -23.62 15.84 2.29
N VAL A 106 -22.64 16.65 1.88
CA VAL A 106 -21.36 16.16 1.33
C VAL A 106 -20.55 15.40 2.39
N ILE A 107 -20.38 15.96 3.58
CA ILE A 107 -19.54 15.37 4.63
C ILE A 107 -20.16 14.10 5.22
N GLU A 108 -21.50 14.01 5.31
CA GLU A 108 -22.20 12.76 5.65
C GLU A 108 -21.95 11.66 4.62
N GLU A 109 -21.87 12.02 3.33
CA GLU A 109 -21.55 11.04 2.29
C GLU A 109 -20.07 10.64 2.32
N VAL A 110 -19.14 11.57 2.62
CA VAL A 110 -17.73 11.23 2.88
C VAL A 110 -17.60 10.25 4.04
N TYR A 111 -18.31 10.51 5.15
CA TYR A 111 -18.35 9.60 6.30
C TYR A 111 -18.90 8.22 5.88
N SER A 112 -19.99 8.18 5.13
CA SER A 112 -20.59 6.93 4.66
C SER A 112 -19.63 6.11 3.80
N ILE A 113 -18.89 6.78 2.89
CA ILE A 113 -17.82 6.13 2.10
C ILE A 113 -16.75 5.54 3.02
N ALA A 114 -16.28 6.31 3.99
CA ALA A 114 -15.24 5.89 4.91
C ALA A 114 -15.67 4.68 5.75
N SER A 115 -16.89 4.71 6.32
CA SER A 115 -17.44 3.62 7.15
C SER A 115 -17.68 2.36 6.35
N TYR A 116 -18.31 2.47 5.17
CA TYR A 116 -18.47 1.31 4.29
C TYR A 116 -17.10 0.74 3.87
N ALA A 117 -16.10 1.59 3.61
CA ALA A 117 -14.78 1.11 3.26
C ALA A 117 -14.05 0.43 4.43
N SER A 118 -14.15 0.96 5.65
CA SER A 118 -13.54 0.36 6.84
C SER A 118 -14.22 -0.97 7.21
N GLU A 119 -15.52 -1.10 6.99
CA GLU A 119 -16.28 -2.31 7.26
C GLU A 119 -16.22 -3.33 6.11
N GLY A 120 -15.77 -2.93 4.93
CA GLY A 120 -15.67 -3.80 3.75
C GLY A 120 -16.94 -3.88 2.91
N TYR A 121 -17.92 -3.01 3.17
CA TYR A 121 -19.17 -2.87 2.40
C TYR A 121 -18.97 -2.09 1.09
N PHE A 122 -17.96 -2.46 0.30
CA PHE A 122 -17.54 -1.73 -0.89
C PHE A 122 -18.62 -1.61 -1.98
N GLU A 123 -19.55 -2.57 -2.07
CA GLU A 123 -20.66 -2.50 -3.01
C GLU A 123 -21.56 -1.29 -2.75
N HIS A 124 -21.83 -0.95 -1.48
CA HIS A 124 -22.69 0.18 -1.09
C HIS A 124 -22.12 1.52 -1.59
N ILE A 125 -20.79 1.63 -1.66
CA ILE A 125 -20.08 2.81 -2.17
C ILE A 125 -20.45 3.09 -3.64
N CYS A 126 -20.83 2.09 -4.44
CA CYS A 126 -21.21 2.27 -5.84
C CYS A 126 -22.42 3.22 -6.02
N TYR A 127 -23.30 3.30 -5.02
CA TYR A 127 -24.58 4.00 -5.09
C TYR A 127 -24.55 5.43 -4.53
N LEU A 128 -23.40 5.88 -4.01
CA LEU A 128 -23.24 7.22 -3.43
C LEU A 128 -23.05 8.30 -4.52
N ASN A 129 -23.36 9.55 -4.23
CA ASN A 129 -23.46 10.65 -5.18
C ASN A 129 -22.14 11.35 -5.48
N LEU A 130 -21.18 11.32 -4.55
CA LEU A 130 -19.86 11.94 -4.74
C LEU A 130 -19.19 11.45 -6.04
N PRO A 131 -18.50 12.34 -6.79
CA PRO A 131 -17.84 11.98 -8.03
C PRO A 131 -16.92 10.76 -7.88
N SER A 132 -17.04 9.81 -8.82
CA SER A 132 -16.46 8.46 -8.69
C SER A 132 -14.97 8.47 -8.32
N ILE A 133 -14.17 9.33 -8.95
CA ILE A 133 -12.73 9.39 -8.72
C ILE A 133 -12.39 9.77 -7.26
N PHE A 134 -13.10 10.74 -6.68
CA PHE A 134 -12.89 11.17 -5.30
C PHE A 134 -13.46 10.16 -4.32
N ARG A 135 -14.67 9.65 -4.61
CA ARG A 135 -15.35 8.63 -3.82
C ARG A 135 -14.48 7.39 -3.61
N TRP A 136 -13.88 6.85 -4.68
CA TRP A 136 -13.04 5.65 -4.57
C TRP A 136 -11.65 5.93 -4.01
N LYS A 137 -11.14 7.15 -4.13
CA LYS A 137 -9.92 7.56 -3.42
C LYS A 137 -10.13 7.60 -1.91
N VAL A 138 -11.22 8.22 -1.44
CA VAL A 138 -11.61 8.20 -0.02
C VAL A 138 -11.80 6.77 0.45
N ALA A 139 -12.55 5.95 -0.30
CA ALA A 139 -12.75 4.54 0.03
C ALA A 139 -11.41 3.79 0.18
N TYR A 140 -10.47 3.97 -0.74
CA TYR A 140 -9.16 3.34 -0.65
C TYR A 140 -8.42 3.73 0.64
N LEU A 141 -8.39 5.02 0.98
CA LEU A 141 -7.66 5.53 2.15
C LEU A 141 -8.18 4.93 3.47
N TYR A 142 -9.49 4.69 3.58
CA TYR A 142 -10.11 4.05 4.77
C TYR A 142 -10.27 2.52 4.65
N SER A 143 -9.90 1.91 3.52
CA SER A 143 -10.08 0.47 3.30
C SER A 143 -9.04 -0.42 3.99
N GLY A 144 -7.98 0.13 4.57
CA GLY A 144 -6.84 -0.66 5.06
C GLY A 144 -6.09 -1.39 3.95
N GLY A 145 -6.03 -0.78 2.75
CA GLY A 145 -5.29 -1.32 1.61
C GLY A 145 -6.01 -2.45 0.85
N ARG A 146 -7.29 -2.72 1.16
CA ARG A 146 -8.11 -3.77 0.51
C ARG A 146 -8.54 -3.45 -0.93
N LEU A 147 -8.50 -2.18 -1.34
CA LEU A 147 -8.81 -1.74 -2.70
C LEU A 147 -7.54 -1.50 -3.52
N ILE A 148 -7.59 -1.71 -4.83
CA ILE A 148 -6.50 -1.39 -5.76
C ILE A 148 -6.66 0.08 -6.23
N PRO A 149 -5.70 0.98 -5.94
CA PRO A 149 -5.85 2.44 -6.10
C PRO A 149 -5.82 2.96 -7.56
N ILE A 150 -6.64 2.39 -8.45
CA ILE A 150 -6.86 2.84 -9.83
C ILE A 150 -8.18 3.61 -9.88
N PHE A 151 -8.14 4.95 -9.85
CA PHE A 151 -9.34 5.80 -9.65
C PHE A 151 -10.03 6.30 -10.92
N SER A 152 -9.32 6.33 -12.05
CA SER A 152 -9.95 6.60 -13.34
C SER A 152 -10.77 5.39 -13.76
N ILE A 153 -12.06 5.62 -14.01
CA ILE A 153 -12.98 4.57 -14.47
C ILE A 153 -12.58 4.06 -15.85
N GLU A 154 -12.03 4.93 -16.70
CA GLU A 154 -11.53 4.59 -18.03
C GLU A 154 -10.32 3.65 -17.92
N ASN A 155 -9.33 3.99 -17.10
CA ASN A 155 -8.17 3.15 -16.88
C ASN A 155 -8.56 1.82 -16.23
N LEU A 156 -9.42 1.84 -15.21
CA LEU A 156 -9.88 0.64 -14.53
C LEU A 156 -10.56 -0.31 -15.52
N ARG A 157 -11.49 0.20 -16.34
CA ARG A 157 -12.14 -0.58 -17.42
C ARG A 157 -11.14 -1.13 -18.41
N ALA A 158 -10.22 -0.31 -18.91
CA ALA A 158 -9.22 -0.74 -19.88
C ALA A 158 -8.33 -1.88 -19.33
N ILE A 159 -7.89 -1.76 -18.08
CA ILE A 159 -7.07 -2.78 -17.41
C ILE A 159 -7.86 -4.08 -17.27
N VAL A 160 -9.06 -4.07 -16.68
CA VAL A 160 -9.81 -5.32 -16.44
C VAL A 160 -10.24 -5.99 -17.75
N SER A 161 -10.61 -5.21 -18.77
CA SER A 161 -10.93 -5.76 -20.10
C SER A 161 -9.72 -6.43 -20.73
N THR A 162 -8.53 -5.82 -20.63
CA THR A 162 -7.31 -6.41 -21.21
C THR A 162 -6.84 -7.64 -20.44
N LEU A 163 -7.08 -7.68 -19.12
CA LEU A 163 -6.87 -8.87 -18.29
C LEU A 163 -7.94 -9.95 -18.49
N GLY A 164 -8.88 -9.76 -19.41
CA GLY A 164 -9.86 -10.77 -19.81
C GLY A 164 -11.11 -10.85 -18.94
N MET A 165 -11.46 -9.78 -18.22
CA MET A 165 -12.77 -9.70 -17.55
C MET A 165 -13.88 -9.73 -18.62
N PRO A 166 -14.80 -10.72 -18.58
CA PRO A 166 -15.86 -10.81 -19.58
C PRO A 166 -16.93 -9.73 -19.36
N ASN A 167 -17.58 -9.30 -20.44
CA ASN A 167 -18.76 -8.41 -20.41
C ASN A 167 -18.55 -7.07 -19.67
N VAL A 168 -17.37 -6.47 -19.78
CA VAL A 168 -17.11 -5.13 -19.24
C VAL A 168 -17.85 -4.08 -20.06
N ASP A 169 -18.87 -3.47 -19.47
CA ASP A 169 -19.71 -2.47 -20.09
C ASP A 169 -19.97 -1.26 -19.17
N ARG A 170 -20.95 -0.43 -19.53
CA ARG A 170 -21.32 0.77 -18.74
C ARG A 170 -22.03 0.43 -17.43
N LYS A 171 -22.67 -0.74 -17.32
CA LYS A 171 -23.37 -1.22 -16.13
C LYS A 171 -22.43 -1.93 -15.16
N THR A 172 -21.30 -2.43 -15.64
CA THR A 172 -20.26 -3.01 -14.76
C THR A 172 -19.90 -2.01 -13.67
N THR A 173 -20.12 -2.40 -12.42
CA THR A 173 -19.89 -1.54 -11.27
C THR A 173 -18.40 -1.42 -11.01
N TYR A 174 -18.02 -0.34 -10.35
CA TYR A 174 -16.63 -0.14 -9.95
C TYR A 174 -16.16 -1.26 -9.00
N TRP A 175 -17.03 -1.71 -8.10
CA TRP A 175 -16.73 -2.81 -7.17
C TRP A 175 -16.47 -4.13 -7.91
N GLN A 176 -17.26 -4.49 -8.92
CA GLN A 176 -17.02 -5.71 -9.72
C GLN A 176 -15.63 -5.71 -10.35
N MET A 177 -15.18 -4.56 -10.88
CA MET A 177 -13.83 -4.43 -11.45
C MET A 177 -12.74 -4.48 -10.37
N GLN A 178 -12.99 -3.91 -9.19
CA GLN A 178 -12.07 -4.01 -8.05
C GLN A 178 -11.94 -5.46 -7.56
N GLN A 179 -13.03 -6.20 -7.39
CA GLN A 179 -12.99 -7.63 -7.04
C GLN A 179 -12.14 -8.42 -8.02
N PHE A 180 -12.38 -8.22 -9.32
CA PHE A 180 -11.62 -8.89 -10.37
C PHE A 180 -10.10 -8.68 -10.25
N LEU A 181 -9.66 -7.46 -9.90
CA LEU A 181 -8.26 -7.15 -9.66
C LEU A 181 -7.74 -7.68 -8.32
N ILE A 182 -8.53 -7.58 -7.25
CA ILE A 182 -8.16 -8.07 -5.92
C ILE A 182 -7.85 -9.57 -5.98
N ASP A 183 -8.69 -10.34 -6.67
CA ASP A 183 -8.51 -11.78 -6.87
C ASP A 183 -7.24 -12.14 -7.66
N ARG A 184 -6.68 -11.17 -8.40
CA ARG A 184 -5.46 -11.32 -9.21
C ARG A 184 -4.24 -10.65 -8.60
N LYS A 185 -4.38 -10.00 -7.45
CA LYS A 185 -3.27 -9.33 -6.79
C LYS A 185 -2.25 -10.38 -6.34
N PRO A 186 -0.99 -10.32 -6.80
CA PRO A 186 0.02 -11.30 -6.39
C PRO A 186 0.22 -11.33 -4.86
N LEU A 187 0.54 -12.53 -4.35
CA LEU A 187 0.92 -12.71 -2.95
C LEU A 187 2.19 -11.91 -2.63
N GLY A 188 2.23 -11.34 -1.42
CA GLY A 188 3.37 -10.52 -0.98
C GLY A 188 3.44 -9.11 -1.56
N MET A 189 2.59 -8.73 -2.53
CA MET A 189 2.46 -7.36 -3.02
C MET A 189 1.38 -6.59 -2.28
N THR A 190 1.63 -5.31 -2.00
CA THR A 190 0.59 -4.38 -1.54
C THR A 190 -0.31 -3.95 -2.70
N SER A 191 -1.47 -3.37 -2.39
CA SER A 191 -2.38 -2.83 -3.40
C SER A 191 -1.76 -1.70 -4.24
N VAL A 192 -0.93 -0.85 -3.62
CA VAL A 192 -0.20 0.23 -4.32
C VAL A 192 0.85 -0.34 -5.26
N GLU A 193 1.58 -1.38 -4.83
CA GLU A 193 2.58 -2.03 -5.69
C GLU A 193 1.92 -2.68 -6.90
N PHE A 194 0.81 -3.38 -6.68
CA PHE A 194 0.07 -3.99 -7.77
C PHE A 194 -0.52 -2.95 -8.74
N MET A 195 -1.08 -1.84 -8.22
CA MET A 195 -1.48 -0.71 -9.04
C MET A 195 -0.32 -0.24 -9.94
N ARG A 196 0.87 -0.02 -9.36
CA ARG A 196 2.03 0.48 -10.14
C ARG A 196 2.43 -0.48 -11.26
N VAL A 197 2.43 -1.79 -10.99
CA VAL A 197 2.70 -2.82 -12.01
C VAL A 197 1.68 -2.73 -13.14
N LEU A 198 0.38 -2.66 -12.83
CA LEU A 198 -0.67 -2.54 -13.84
C LEU A 198 -0.51 -1.27 -14.69
N TYR A 199 -0.26 -0.12 -14.07
CA TYR A 199 -0.01 1.12 -14.81
C TYR A 199 1.20 1.03 -15.75
N GLU A 200 2.26 0.32 -15.34
CA GLU A 200 3.43 0.09 -16.18
C GLU A 200 3.13 -0.81 -17.38
N GLU A 201 2.53 -1.97 -17.13
CA GLU A 201 2.22 -2.99 -18.13
C GLU A 201 1.31 -2.42 -19.22
N PHE A 202 0.30 -1.65 -18.82
CA PHE A 202 -0.64 -1.02 -19.74
C PHE A 202 -0.20 0.37 -20.23
N ARG A 203 1.01 0.83 -19.82
CA ARG A 203 1.59 2.14 -20.16
C ARG A 203 0.67 3.33 -19.87
N LEU A 204 -0.13 3.20 -18.82
CA LEU A 204 -1.07 4.23 -18.37
C LEU A 204 -0.36 5.24 -17.45
N GLY A 205 -0.91 6.45 -17.28
CA GLY A 205 -0.37 7.48 -16.37
C GLY A 205 0.57 8.50 -17.02
N ASP A 206 0.95 9.53 -16.28
CA ASP A 206 1.80 10.63 -16.77
C ASP A 206 3.27 10.19 -16.95
N ALA A 207 4.08 10.96 -17.67
CA ALA A 207 5.47 10.60 -17.98
C ALA A 207 6.32 10.33 -16.72
N GLU A 208 6.10 11.07 -15.63
CA GLU A 208 6.76 10.85 -14.33
C GLU A 208 6.41 9.50 -13.71
N ASP A 209 5.13 9.11 -13.73
CA ASP A 209 4.65 7.85 -13.17
C ASP A 209 5.21 6.65 -13.96
N ARG A 210 5.36 6.81 -15.29
CA ARG A 210 5.95 5.80 -16.17
C ARG A 210 7.45 5.59 -15.95
N GLU A 211 8.21 6.66 -15.71
CA GLU A 211 9.65 6.55 -15.42
C GLU A 211 9.93 5.92 -14.05
N LEU A 212 9.02 6.11 -13.08
CA LEU A 212 9.11 5.44 -11.77
C LEU A 212 8.89 3.93 -11.88
N ALA A 213 8.03 3.51 -12.81
CA ALA A 213 7.65 2.13 -13.00
C ALA A 213 8.70 1.32 -13.78
N LYS A 214 9.18 1.83 -14.94
CA LYS A 214 10.19 1.19 -15.83
C LYS A 214 11.44 0.60 -15.15
N ARG A 215 11.78 1.07 -13.94
CA ARG A 215 12.93 0.60 -13.16
C ARG A 215 12.72 -0.77 -12.49
N ARG A 216 11.55 -1.42 -12.61
CA ARG A 216 11.10 -2.51 -11.71
C ARG A 216 10.77 -3.85 -12.39
N ARG A 217 11.65 -4.37 -13.25
CA ARG A 217 11.63 -5.80 -13.59
C ARG A 217 12.65 -6.56 -12.75
N VAL A 218 12.16 -7.51 -11.93
CA VAL A 218 12.94 -8.39 -11.01
C VAL A 218 13.81 -7.61 -10.02
N ARG A 219 13.60 -7.80 -8.71
CA ARG A 219 14.43 -7.12 -7.70
C ARG A 219 15.80 -7.80 -7.66
N ASN A 220 16.79 -7.15 -8.28
CA ASN A 220 18.19 -7.55 -8.15
C ASN A 220 18.64 -7.41 -6.68
N GLY A 221 19.46 -8.36 -6.23
CA GLY A 221 20.00 -8.33 -4.87
C GLY A 221 20.93 -7.14 -4.65
N ILE A 222 21.08 -6.73 -3.39
CA ILE A 222 22.08 -5.74 -2.96
C ILE A 222 23.25 -6.44 -2.27
N LYS A 223 24.41 -5.79 -2.20
CA LYS A 223 25.60 -6.34 -1.52
C LYS A 223 25.93 -5.61 -0.21
N SER A 224 25.35 -4.43 0.01
CA SER A 224 25.60 -3.64 1.22
C SER A 224 24.37 -2.84 1.69
N LYS A 225 24.25 -2.67 3.02
CA LYS A 225 23.20 -1.90 3.70
C LYS A 225 23.73 -0.57 4.26
N ASN A 226 22.84 0.42 4.38
CA ASN A 226 23.13 1.63 5.14
C ASN A 226 22.87 1.34 6.63
N LEU A 227 23.91 1.49 7.46
CA LEU A 227 23.89 1.15 8.87
C LEU A 227 23.57 2.34 9.79
N GLN A 228 23.51 3.55 9.24
CA GLN A 228 23.22 4.75 10.01
C GLN A 228 21.72 4.93 10.24
N PRO A 229 21.27 5.44 11.41
CA PRO A 229 19.89 5.82 11.63
C PRO A 229 19.49 6.92 10.65
N VAL A 230 18.55 6.63 9.76
CA VAL A 230 17.99 7.65 8.87
C VAL A 230 16.82 8.31 9.60
N PHE A 231 17.03 9.50 10.14
CA PHE A 231 15.94 10.36 10.60
C PHE A 231 15.15 10.84 9.39
N ARG A 232 13.96 10.25 9.17
CA ARG A 232 13.02 10.76 8.17
C ARG A 232 12.29 11.96 8.77
N LYS A 233 12.40 13.13 8.15
CA LYS A 233 11.55 14.29 8.45
C LYS A 233 10.13 13.99 7.96
N GLY A 234 9.31 13.40 8.82
CA GLY A 234 7.86 13.25 8.70
C GLY A 234 7.26 13.29 10.10
N ASN A 235 6.05 13.85 10.25
CA ASN A 235 5.38 14.05 11.55
C ASN A 235 4.81 12.74 12.12
N ALA A 236 5.66 11.72 12.22
CA ALA A 236 5.58 10.53 13.06
C ALA A 236 6.90 9.79 12.78
N GLY A 237 7.83 9.81 13.72
CA GLY A 237 9.18 9.29 13.55
C GLY A 237 9.20 7.78 13.37
N GLY A 238 8.97 7.29 12.16
CA GLY A 238 9.25 5.90 11.80
C GLY A 238 10.77 5.67 11.76
N MET A 239 11.33 5.17 12.86
CA MET A 239 12.70 4.66 12.88
C MET A 239 12.74 3.38 12.05
N THR A 240 13.43 3.38 10.90
CA THR A 240 13.96 2.12 10.38
C THR A 240 14.96 1.60 11.42
N SER A 241 14.70 0.44 12.02
CA SER A 241 15.59 -0.08 13.08
C SER A 241 17.00 -0.32 12.51
N PRO A 242 18.03 0.46 12.93
CA PRO A 242 19.42 0.26 12.49
C PRO A 242 19.89 -1.17 12.80
N LEU A 243 19.29 -1.79 13.81
CA LEU A 243 19.55 -3.16 14.22
C LEU A 243 19.20 -4.19 13.14
N HIS A 244 18.06 -4.07 12.45
CA HIS A 244 17.69 -5.02 11.39
C HIS A 244 18.70 -4.99 10.24
N ASN A 245 19.05 -3.80 9.76
CA ASN A 245 20.04 -3.64 8.69
C ASN A 245 21.42 -4.15 9.10
N ASN A 246 21.82 -3.92 10.36
CA ASN A 246 23.09 -4.44 10.90
C ASN A 246 23.10 -5.96 10.94
N LEU A 247 22.03 -6.59 11.45
CA LEU A 247 21.90 -8.04 11.50
C LEU A 247 21.90 -8.67 10.10
N GLN A 248 21.16 -8.10 9.15
CA GLN A 248 21.16 -8.56 7.77
C GLN A 248 22.55 -8.50 7.13
N GLN A 249 23.29 -7.41 7.33
CA GLN A 249 24.63 -7.26 6.78
C GLN A 249 25.60 -8.28 7.39
N ARG A 250 25.60 -8.44 8.71
CA ARG A 250 26.46 -9.42 9.40
C ARG A 250 26.21 -10.84 8.91
N LEU A 251 24.94 -11.21 8.78
CA LEU A 251 24.56 -12.52 8.27
C LEU A 251 24.96 -12.69 6.79
N TYR A 252 24.81 -11.64 5.96
CA TYR A 252 25.27 -11.67 4.57
C TYR A 252 26.77 -11.95 4.49
N ASP A 253 27.59 -11.27 5.30
CA ASP A 253 29.04 -11.44 5.32
C ASP A 253 29.42 -12.87 5.78
N GLN A 254 28.77 -13.40 6.83
CA GLN A 254 28.96 -14.77 7.31
C GLN A 254 28.60 -15.81 6.24
N LEU A 255 27.49 -15.63 5.53
CA LEU A 255 27.06 -16.54 4.47
C LEU A 255 27.98 -16.45 3.25
N CYS A 256 28.48 -15.27 2.89
CA CYS A 256 29.46 -15.11 1.81
C CYS A 256 30.76 -15.83 2.13
N LEU A 257 31.24 -15.76 3.37
CA LEU A 257 32.42 -16.50 3.81
C LEU A 257 32.20 -18.02 3.74
N LYS A 258 30.98 -18.49 4.04
CA LYS A 258 30.65 -19.92 4.08
C LYS A 258 30.36 -20.53 2.71
N HIS A 259 29.67 -19.81 1.83
CA HIS A 259 29.11 -20.34 0.58
C HIS A 259 29.68 -19.68 -0.69
N GLY A 260 30.45 -18.59 -0.54
CA GLY A 260 30.91 -17.76 -1.64
C GLY A 260 29.89 -16.70 -2.03
N GLU A 261 30.37 -15.49 -2.31
CA GLU A 261 29.54 -14.31 -2.60
C GLU A 261 28.58 -14.51 -3.78
N SER A 262 28.97 -15.30 -4.80
CA SER A 262 28.12 -15.59 -5.96
C SER A 262 26.86 -16.39 -5.62
N CYS A 263 26.84 -17.09 -4.49
CA CYS A 263 25.70 -17.90 -4.06
C CYS A 263 24.74 -17.12 -3.16
N VAL A 264 25.13 -15.97 -2.62
CA VAL A 264 24.36 -15.23 -1.60
C VAL A 264 23.72 -14.00 -2.20
N ASN A 265 22.41 -13.88 -2.03
CA ASN A 265 21.60 -12.78 -2.54
C ASN A 265 20.87 -12.10 -1.39
N MET A 266 21.16 -10.82 -1.14
CA MET A 266 20.44 -10.03 -0.13
C MET A 266 19.33 -9.20 -0.75
N GLU A 267 18.13 -9.26 -0.15
CA GLU A 267 16.90 -8.60 -0.60
C GLU A 267 16.43 -8.93 -2.03
N ARG A 268 16.90 -10.04 -2.62
CA ARG A 268 16.41 -10.48 -3.93
C ARG A 268 14.98 -10.98 -3.78
N ASN A 269 14.06 -10.43 -4.58
CA ASN A 269 12.63 -10.73 -4.50
C ASN A 269 12.03 -10.61 -3.08
N TRP A 270 12.49 -9.64 -2.29
CA TRP A 270 12.03 -9.37 -0.91
C TRP A 270 12.46 -10.37 0.17
N ILE A 271 13.15 -11.43 -0.21
CA ILE A 271 13.73 -12.37 0.74
C ILE A 271 14.93 -11.68 1.39
N ASP A 272 14.98 -11.64 2.72
CA ASP A 272 16.03 -10.94 3.45
C ASP A 272 17.41 -11.41 3.00
N LEU A 273 17.70 -12.72 3.07
CA LEU A 273 18.82 -13.35 2.39
C LEU A 273 18.40 -14.67 1.75
N LEU A 274 18.95 -14.96 0.58
CA LEU A 274 18.80 -16.21 -0.16
C LEU A 274 20.18 -16.77 -0.46
N VAL A 275 20.44 -18.01 -0.06
CA VAL A 275 21.58 -18.79 -0.55
C VAL A 275 21.09 -19.74 -1.63
N GLU A 276 21.58 -19.55 -2.85
CA GLU A 276 21.25 -20.38 -4.01
C GLU A 276 22.41 -21.33 -4.29
N LEU A 277 22.21 -22.62 -3.98
CA LEU A 277 23.15 -23.69 -4.29
C LEU A 277 22.65 -24.48 -5.51
N LYS A 278 23.44 -25.49 -5.91
CA LYS A 278 23.14 -26.32 -7.08
C LYS A 278 21.84 -27.12 -6.91
N ASP A 279 21.66 -27.72 -5.74
CA ASP A 279 20.61 -28.70 -5.41
C ASP A 279 19.58 -28.17 -4.39
N ARG A 280 19.83 -27.00 -3.82
CA ARG A 280 18.96 -26.42 -2.78
C ARG A 280 18.98 -24.91 -2.71
N LEU A 281 17.91 -24.36 -2.15
CA LEU A 281 17.76 -22.96 -1.77
C LEU A 281 17.65 -22.88 -0.25
N ILE A 282 18.36 -21.94 0.36
CA ILE A 282 18.25 -21.65 1.79
C ILE A 282 17.69 -20.23 1.94
N LEU A 283 16.49 -20.14 2.48
CA LEU A 283 15.73 -18.90 2.64
C LEU A 283 15.88 -18.40 4.07
N PHE A 284 16.39 -17.19 4.23
CA PHE A 284 16.58 -16.57 5.54
C PHE A 284 15.61 -15.41 5.71
N GLU A 285 15.04 -15.31 6.90
CA GLU A 285 14.23 -14.17 7.34
C GLU A 285 14.78 -13.67 8.67
N VAL A 286 15.17 -12.39 8.71
CA VAL A 286 15.85 -11.78 9.85
C VAL A 286 14.82 -11.01 10.68
N LYS A 287 14.82 -11.21 12.00
CA LYS A 287 13.98 -10.44 12.91
C LYS A 287 14.83 -9.80 14.01
N PRO A 288 14.73 -8.47 14.22
CA PRO A 288 15.54 -7.76 15.19
C PRO A 288 14.89 -7.80 16.59
N CYS A 289 14.24 -8.90 16.94
CA CYS A 289 13.54 -9.05 18.22
C CYS A 289 14.53 -9.53 19.28
N THR A 290 14.38 -9.02 20.50
CA THR A 290 15.22 -9.46 21.64
C THR A 290 15.03 -10.94 21.92
N PHE A 291 13.78 -11.41 21.93
CA PHE A 291 13.45 -12.81 22.18
C PHE A 291 13.33 -13.59 20.87
N ALA A 292 13.83 -14.82 20.89
CA ALA A 292 13.79 -15.68 19.72
C ALA A 292 12.36 -16.12 19.42
N GLU A 293 11.48 -16.28 20.43
CA GLU A 293 10.06 -16.58 20.21
C GLU A 293 9.37 -15.57 19.28
N ASP A 294 9.68 -14.28 19.38
CA ASP A 294 9.11 -13.25 18.53
C ASP A 294 9.68 -13.33 17.11
N CYS A 295 10.97 -13.65 16.99
CA CYS A 295 11.57 -13.97 15.70
C CYS A 295 10.84 -15.14 15.04
N LEU A 296 10.57 -16.22 15.79
CA LEU A 296 9.87 -17.41 15.31
C LEU A 296 8.46 -17.05 14.81
N LYS A 297 7.68 -16.33 15.63
CA LYS A 297 6.30 -15.93 15.31
C LYS A 297 6.24 -15.05 14.04
N LEU A 298 7.13 -14.06 13.93
CA LEU A 298 7.09 -13.07 12.85
C LEU A 298 7.72 -13.55 11.54
N ALA A 299 8.73 -14.42 11.61
CA ALA A 299 9.45 -14.88 10.43
C ALA A 299 8.75 -16.03 9.70
N LEU A 300 8.09 -16.93 10.43
CA LEU A 300 7.54 -18.17 9.88
C LEU A 300 6.60 -17.92 8.69
N GLY A 301 5.63 -17.01 8.83
CA GLY A 301 4.66 -16.74 7.76
C GLY A 301 5.31 -16.21 6.46
N GLN A 302 6.38 -15.41 6.59
CA GLN A 302 7.11 -14.89 5.43
C GLN A 302 7.95 -15.98 4.76
N LEU A 303 8.65 -16.79 5.55
CA LEU A 303 9.41 -17.94 5.02
C LEU A 303 8.51 -18.94 4.30
N MET A 304 7.32 -19.21 4.82
CA MET A 304 6.34 -20.08 4.15
C MET A 304 5.86 -19.49 2.82
N LEU A 305 5.63 -18.17 2.75
CA LEU A 305 5.32 -17.50 1.49
C LEU A 305 6.47 -17.62 0.49
N TYR A 306 7.71 -17.39 0.92
CA TYR A 306 8.88 -17.50 0.05
C TYR A 306 9.09 -18.93 -0.45
N ALA A 307 8.89 -19.94 0.41
CA ALA A 307 8.95 -21.34 0.02
C ALA A 307 7.93 -21.66 -1.06
N TYR A 308 6.67 -21.26 -0.88
CA TYR A 308 5.60 -21.45 -1.85
C TYR A 308 5.96 -20.84 -3.23
N GLN A 309 6.47 -19.61 -3.23
CA GLN A 309 6.90 -18.93 -4.46
C GLN A 309 8.12 -19.61 -5.09
N ALA A 310 9.09 -20.04 -4.29
CA ALA A 310 10.29 -20.71 -4.75
C ALA A 310 9.97 -22.07 -5.39
N GLN A 311 9.08 -22.87 -4.81
CA GLN A 311 8.67 -24.17 -5.38
C GLN A 311 8.02 -24.02 -6.76
N ALA A 312 7.25 -22.94 -6.99
CA ALA A 312 6.63 -22.69 -8.28
C ALA A 312 7.67 -22.40 -9.40
N ILE A 313 8.86 -21.93 -9.04
CA ILE A 313 9.92 -21.53 -9.97
C ILE A 313 11.01 -22.60 -10.08
N HIS A 314 11.38 -23.22 -8.96
CA HIS A 314 12.50 -24.15 -8.82
C HIS A 314 11.99 -25.53 -8.40
N GLN A 315 11.60 -26.35 -9.38
CA GLN A 315 11.04 -27.69 -9.13
C GLN A 315 12.12 -28.74 -8.82
N ASP A 316 13.37 -28.44 -9.13
CA ASP A 316 14.53 -29.34 -9.01
C ASP A 316 15.34 -29.11 -7.72
N LYS A 317 15.07 -28.03 -6.99
CA LYS A 317 15.83 -27.66 -5.78
C LYS A 317 15.02 -27.94 -4.52
N SER A 318 15.68 -28.55 -3.53
CA SER A 318 15.13 -28.60 -2.16
C SER A 318 15.15 -27.21 -1.52
N ILE A 319 14.26 -26.97 -0.56
CA ILE A 319 14.14 -25.66 0.10
C ILE A 319 14.33 -25.85 1.60
N GLU A 320 15.22 -25.04 2.18
CA GLU A 320 15.48 -24.93 3.61
C GLU A 320 15.09 -23.55 4.11
N LEU A 321 14.54 -23.50 5.31
CA LEU A 321 14.05 -22.28 5.96
C LEU A 321 14.90 -21.96 7.19
N VAL A 322 15.32 -20.71 7.31
CA VAL A 322 16.13 -20.26 8.45
C VAL A 322 15.54 -18.97 9.02
N ILE A 323 15.11 -19.05 10.27
CA ILE A 323 14.73 -17.89 11.06
C ILE A 323 15.98 -17.38 11.74
N ALA A 324 16.33 -16.10 11.55
CA ALA A 324 17.56 -15.53 12.08
C ALA A 324 17.28 -14.36 13.03
N GLY A 325 17.91 -14.38 14.21
CA GLY A 325 17.74 -13.36 15.25
C GLY A 325 19.02 -13.10 16.05
N PRO A 326 19.06 -12.05 16.88
CA PRO A 326 20.27 -11.62 17.56
C PRO A 326 20.70 -12.53 18.73
N ASN A 327 19.76 -13.25 19.36
CA ASN A 327 20.00 -13.97 20.61
C ASN A 327 19.79 -15.48 20.48
N LYS A 328 20.38 -16.27 21.40
CA LYS A 328 20.20 -17.71 21.46
C LYS A 328 18.79 -18.08 21.92
N LEU A 329 18.30 -19.23 21.47
CA LEU A 329 17.12 -19.88 22.01
C LEU A 329 17.34 -20.25 23.49
N THR A 330 16.40 -19.85 24.33
CA THR A 330 16.18 -20.41 25.67
C THR A 330 15.70 -21.87 25.59
N GLY A 331 15.50 -22.50 26.75
CA GLY A 331 14.98 -23.88 26.81
C GLY A 331 13.59 -24.03 26.18
N GLU A 332 12.65 -23.15 26.56
CA GLU A 332 11.28 -23.14 26.04
C GLU A 332 11.24 -22.79 24.54
N GLU A 333 12.01 -21.80 24.09
CA GLU A 333 12.06 -21.44 22.67
C GLU A 333 12.65 -22.56 21.81
N ARG A 334 13.57 -23.37 22.37
CA ARG A 334 14.09 -24.57 21.70
C ARG A 334 13.02 -25.63 21.56
N ALA A 335 12.19 -25.84 22.59
CA ALA A 335 11.05 -26.75 22.51
C ALA A 335 10.03 -26.29 21.45
N MET A 336 9.76 -24.98 21.36
CA MET A 336 8.93 -24.39 20.29
C MET A 336 9.55 -24.61 18.91
N MET A 337 10.85 -24.41 18.75
CA MET A 337 11.55 -24.65 17.48
C MET A 337 11.45 -26.14 17.07
N THR A 338 11.62 -27.07 18.00
CA THR A 338 11.41 -28.50 17.75
C THR A 338 9.98 -28.78 17.29
N PHE A 339 8.98 -28.25 18.00
CA PHE A 339 7.57 -28.40 17.63
C PHE A 339 7.27 -27.93 16.20
N LEU A 340 7.86 -26.80 15.78
CA LEU A 340 7.74 -26.28 14.42
C LEU A 340 8.43 -27.20 13.39
N SER A 341 9.64 -27.66 13.69
CA SER A 341 10.42 -28.52 12.78
C SER A 341 9.75 -29.85 12.48
N GLU A 342 8.92 -30.35 13.39
CA GLU A 342 8.17 -31.60 13.22
C GLU A 342 6.87 -31.44 12.40
N ARG A 343 6.38 -30.21 12.23
CA ARG A 343 5.06 -29.92 11.61
C ARG A 343 5.16 -29.18 10.28
N VAL A 344 6.26 -28.47 10.05
CA VAL A 344 6.52 -27.79 8.79
C VAL A 344 7.16 -28.79 7.82
N SER A 345 6.60 -28.91 6.61
CA SER A 345 7.09 -29.86 5.59
C SER A 345 8.48 -29.52 5.03
N PHE A 346 8.98 -28.32 5.30
CA PHE A 346 10.30 -27.85 4.92
C PHE A 346 11.25 -27.97 6.12
N PRO A 347 12.52 -28.39 5.91
CA PRO A 347 13.56 -28.24 6.92
C PRO A 347 13.60 -26.80 7.40
N ILE A 348 13.35 -26.58 8.68
CA ILE A 348 13.32 -25.25 9.29
C ILE A 348 14.22 -25.22 10.53
N SER A 349 14.99 -24.14 10.68
CA SER A 349 15.93 -23.97 11.78
C SER A 349 15.97 -22.52 12.26
N TYR A 350 16.56 -22.32 13.45
CA TYR A 350 16.87 -21.00 13.99
C TYR A 350 18.39 -20.77 13.99
N LEU A 351 18.80 -19.58 13.56
CA LEU A 351 20.19 -19.14 13.57
C LEU A 351 20.33 -17.88 14.44
N GLN A 352 21.22 -17.96 15.44
CA GLN A 352 21.70 -16.75 16.08
C GLN A 352 22.70 -16.06 15.14
N ILE A 353 22.49 -14.77 14.90
CA ILE A 353 23.44 -13.93 14.16
C ILE A 353 24.49 -13.44 15.15
N ASP A 354 25.71 -13.95 14.99
CA ASP A 354 26.84 -13.62 15.87
C ASP A 354 27.24 -12.16 15.82
#